data_AF-A0A9P5L4L0-F1
#
_entry.id   AF-A0A9P5L4L0-F1
#
_cell.length_a   1.000
_cell.length_b   1.000
_cell.length_c   1.000
_cell.angle_alpha   90.00
_cell.angle_beta   90.00
_cell.angle_gamma   90.00
#
_symmetry.space_group_name_H-M   'P 1'
#
loop_
_entity.id
_entity.type
_entity.pdbx_description
1 polymer ?
#
loop_
_entity_poly.entity_id
_entity_poly.type
_entity_poly.pdbx_seq_one_letter_code
_entity_poly.pdbx_strand_id
1 'polypeptide(L)'
;MDQADTKERRDSGSHDVTPPEKLVREYDGSVEVVRAGTLAALVENLTRHDKLDGSFNRIFLTTYRHFTSGAELLELLIDRFDCSPPVLNATQTTEWVTQTKPLIRLRVINVLKQWLEHFWSEPEGIDTDRNLQLLQSFAKRATDATETSATQLLTIIQRRLAGFDCKRRSLSSISTPPKPILPRKLDKLQFLKIDATEIARQLTIMEAHIFGKVQRVELLNKNWQKKEGSSAPELAPNIRASIRYSNQLSNWVGTLILTESDLKKRTQVIGHLVNVANVRCNI
;
A
#
# COMPACT_ATOMS: atom_id res chain seq x y z
N MET A 1 20.95 -15.91 42.39
CA MET A 1 20.33 -17.12 41.85
C MET A 1 18.86 -16.80 41.71
N ASP A 2 18.48 -16.24 40.56
CA ASP A 2 17.08 -16.06 40.16
C ASP A 2 17.06 -16.01 38.63
N GLN A 3 16.31 -16.96 38.06
CA GLN A 3 16.29 -17.32 36.65
C GLN A 3 15.50 -16.29 35.85
N ALA A 4 16.14 -15.71 34.83
CA ALA A 4 15.45 -14.96 33.79
C ALA A 4 14.86 -15.94 32.77
N ASP A 5 13.55 -16.14 32.88
CA ASP A 5 12.72 -16.94 31.98
C ASP A 5 12.72 -16.33 30.56
N THR A 6 13.61 -16.85 29.72
CA THR A 6 13.75 -16.42 28.32
C THR A 6 12.75 -17.23 27.49
N LYS A 7 11.54 -16.69 27.36
CA LYS A 7 10.47 -17.26 26.53
C LYS A 7 10.89 -17.22 25.05
N GLU A 8 11.49 -18.31 24.57
CA GLU A 8 11.75 -18.56 23.15
C GLU A 8 10.45 -18.39 22.34
N ARG A 9 10.41 -17.35 21.51
CA ARG A 9 9.38 -17.19 20.50
C ARG A 9 9.69 -18.18 19.38
N ARG A 10 8.80 -19.17 19.22
CA ARG A 10 8.80 -20.09 18.08
C ARG A 10 8.77 -19.28 16.78
N ASP A 11 9.91 -19.20 16.12
CA ASP A 11 10.02 -18.80 14.73
C ASP A 11 9.67 -20.01 13.87
N SER A 12 8.37 -20.27 13.70
CA SER A 12 7.90 -21.33 12.83
C SER A 12 7.83 -20.81 11.40
N GLY A 13 8.95 -20.87 10.67
CA GLY A 13 8.91 -20.68 9.22
C GLY A 13 10.22 -20.27 8.57
N SER A 14 11.34 -20.94 8.82
CA SER A 14 12.56 -20.75 8.02
C SER A 14 13.49 -21.97 8.10
N HIS A 15 13.07 -23.12 7.57
CA HIS A 15 14.01 -24.20 7.24
C HIS A 15 13.57 -24.90 5.96
N ASP A 16 14.45 -24.83 4.94
CA ASP A 16 14.53 -25.66 3.73
C ASP A 16 13.24 -25.91 2.93
N VAL A 17 12.74 -24.86 2.27
CA VAL A 17 11.89 -25.06 1.09
C VAL A 17 12.73 -24.79 -0.13
N THR A 18 13.11 -25.85 -0.84
CA THR A 18 13.69 -25.73 -2.19
C THR A 18 12.74 -24.89 -3.04
N PRO A 19 13.17 -23.78 -3.65
CA PRO A 19 12.29 -22.98 -4.49
C PRO A 19 11.70 -23.89 -5.58
N PRO A 20 10.38 -23.91 -5.76
CA PRO A 20 9.79 -24.83 -6.72
C PRO A 20 10.25 -24.47 -8.13
N GLU A 21 10.74 -25.44 -8.89
CA GLU A 21 11.21 -25.22 -10.28
C GLU A 21 10.09 -24.74 -11.22
N LYS A 22 8.82 -24.97 -10.83
CA LYS A 22 7.60 -24.62 -11.59
C LYS A 22 6.51 -24.07 -10.67
N LEU A 23 5.43 -23.55 -11.25
CA LEU A 23 4.25 -23.10 -10.52
C LEU A 23 3.55 -24.30 -9.84
N VAL A 24 3.38 -24.23 -8.51
CA VAL A 24 2.66 -25.22 -7.71
C VAL A 24 1.25 -24.73 -7.46
N ARG A 25 0.26 -25.54 -7.85
CA ARG A 25 -1.16 -25.26 -7.70
C ARG A 25 -1.82 -26.29 -6.80
N GLU A 26 -2.80 -25.87 -6.03
CA GLU A 26 -3.65 -26.72 -5.20
C GLU A 26 -5.10 -26.38 -5.47
N TYR A 27 -5.97 -27.39 -5.37
CA TYR A 27 -7.40 -27.22 -5.51
C TYR A 27 -8.05 -27.21 -4.13
N ASP A 28 -8.62 -26.08 -3.74
CA ASP A 28 -9.52 -25.98 -2.60
C ASP A 28 -10.95 -26.17 -3.12
N GLY A 29 -11.41 -27.42 -3.10
CA GLY A 29 -12.65 -27.84 -3.78
C GLY A 29 -12.54 -27.64 -5.30
N SER A 30 -13.38 -26.76 -5.85
CA SER A 30 -13.36 -26.42 -7.30
C SER A 30 -12.49 -25.21 -7.63
N VAL A 31 -11.84 -24.58 -6.65
CA VAL A 31 -11.06 -23.36 -6.84
C VAL A 31 -9.57 -23.72 -6.91
N GLU A 32 -8.97 -23.43 -8.07
CA GLU A 32 -7.54 -23.52 -8.28
C GLU A 32 -6.81 -22.35 -7.60
N VAL A 33 -5.86 -22.64 -6.72
CA VAL A 33 -5.09 -21.66 -5.95
C VAL A 33 -3.59 -21.87 -6.18
N VAL A 34 -2.85 -20.78 -6.41
CA VAL A 34 -1.38 -20.83 -6.48
C VAL A 34 -0.80 -20.94 -5.08
N ARG A 35 0.02 -21.96 -4.82
CA ARG A 35 0.71 -22.17 -3.54
C ARG A 35 2.13 -21.62 -3.55
N ALA A 36 2.88 -21.87 -4.62
CA ALA A 36 4.26 -21.43 -4.76
C ALA A 36 4.68 -21.40 -6.24
N GLY A 37 5.81 -20.78 -6.55
CA GLY A 37 6.39 -20.74 -7.90
C GLY A 37 7.65 -19.90 -7.94
N THR A 38 8.46 -20.09 -8.98
CA THR A 38 9.51 -19.11 -9.30
C THR A 38 8.89 -17.77 -9.65
N LEU A 39 9.66 -16.68 -9.54
CA LEU A 39 9.20 -15.35 -9.90
C LEU A 39 8.66 -15.30 -11.35
N ALA A 40 9.41 -15.88 -12.30
CA ALA A 40 8.98 -15.98 -13.69
C ALA A 40 7.64 -16.71 -13.85
N ALA A 41 7.45 -17.84 -13.14
CA ALA A 41 6.20 -18.60 -13.18
C ALA A 41 5.02 -17.83 -12.56
N LEU A 42 5.27 -17.03 -11.53
CA LEU A 42 4.26 -16.15 -10.93
C LEU A 42 3.87 -15.01 -11.87
N VAL A 43 4.83 -14.41 -12.59
CA VAL A 43 4.56 -13.36 -13.61
C VAL A 43 3.81 -13.93 -14.82
N GLU A 44 4.12 -15.16 -15.22
CA GLU A 44 3.34 -15.89 -16.22
C GLU A 44 1.89 -16.10 -15.76
N ASN A 45 1.67 -16.51 -14.50
CA ASN A 45 0.33 -16.66 -13.95
C ASN A 45 -0.41 -15.31 -13.82
N LEU A 46 0.30 -14.24 -13.45
CA LEU A 46 -0.23 -12.87 -13.37
C LEU A 46 -0.78 -12.38 -14.71
N THR A 47 -0.23 -12.90 -15.81
CA THR A 47 -0.53 -12.52 -17.20
C THR A 47 -1.15 -13.66 -18.01
N ARG A 48 -1.80 -14.63 -17.34
CA ARG A 48 -2.44 -15.79 -17.98
C ARG A 48 -3.49 -15.36 -19.02
N HIS A 49 -3.49 -16.03 -20.18
CA HIS A 49 -4.37 -15.70 -21.30
C HIS A 49 -5.74 -16.40 -21.23
N ASP A 50 -5.78 -17.60 -20.65
CA ASP A 50 -6.95 -18.47 -20.51
C ASP A 50 -7.94 -17.99 -19.43
N LYS A 51 -7.45 -17.54 -18.27
CA LYS A 51 -8.27 -17.18 -17.13
C LYS A 51 -7.65 -16.05 -16.30
N LEU A 52 -8.44 -15.01 -16.06
CA LEU A 52 -8.10 -13.92 -15.14
C LEU A 52 -8.32 -14.36 -13.70
N ASP A 53 -7.33 -14.12 -12.85
CA ASP A 53 -7.42 -14.27 -11.40
C ASP A 53 -7.21 -12.92 -10.71
N GLY A 54 -8.30 -12.16 -10.51
CA GLY A 54 -8.24 -10.85 -9.87
C GLY A 54 -7.76 -10.91 -8.42
N SER A 55 -8.00 -12.03 -7.72
CA SER A 55 -7.56 -12.21 -6.34
C SER A 55 -6.04 -12.38 -6.28
N PHE A 56 -5.50 -13.30 -7.10
CA PHE A 56 -4.06 -13.50 -7.24
C PHE A 56 -3.36 -12.19 -7.65
N ASN A 57 -3.87 -11.48 -8.66
CA ASN A 57 -3.26 -10.24 -9.14
C ASN A 57 -3.16 -9.18 -8.03
N ARG A 58 -4.25 -9.01 -7.24
CA ARG A 58 -4.25 -8.08 -6.11
C ARG A 58 -3.28 -8.50 -5.02
N ILE A 59 -3.21 -9.79 -4.69
CA ILE A 59 -2.28 -10.31 -3.67
C ILE A 59 -0.84 -10.10 -4.14
N PHE A 60 -0.51 -10.57 -5.35
CA PHE A 60 0.81 -10.42 -5.95
C PHE A 60 1.28 -8.96 -5.95
N LEU A 61 0.48 -8.03 -6.52
CA LEU A 61 0.84 -6.61 -6.57
C LEU A 61 0.88 -5.94 -5.19
N THR A 62 0.21 -6.50 -4.19
CA THR A 62 0.30 -6.01 -2.81
C THR A 62 1.59 -6.46 -2.13
N THR A 63 2.09 -7.66 -2.44
CA THR A 63 3.16 -8.31 -1.66
C THR A 63 4.47 -8.52 -2.42
N TYR A 64 4.55 -8.21 -3.72
CA TYR A 64 5.72 -8.53 -4.56
C TYR A 64 7.05 -8.02 -4.00
N ARG A 65 7.05 -6.85 -3.36
CA ARG A 65 8.27 -6.25 -2.77
C ARG A 65 8.93 -7.11 -1.69
N HIS A 66 8.25 -8.15 -1.23
CA HIS A 66 8.85 -9.10 -0.31
C HIS A 66 9.83 -10.06 -0.98
N PHE A 67 9.65 -10.35 -2.27
CA PHE A 67 10.42 -11.36 -2.99
C PHE A 67 11.01 -10.90 -4.33
N THR A 68 10.67 -9.70 -4.81
CA THR A 68 11.24 -9.11 -6.04
C THR A 68 11.28 -7.58 -5.95
N SER A 69 12.13 -6.95 -6.76
CA SER A 69 12.14 -5.50 -6.93
C SER A 69 11.13 -5.02 -7.98
N GLY A 70 10.82 -3.72 -7.99
CA GLY A 70 10.01 -3.11 -9.05
C GLY A 70 10.71 -3.16 -10.42
N ALA A 71 12.05 -3.02 -10.44
CA ALA A 71 12.84 -3.12 -11.66
C ALA A 71 12.76 -4.53 -12.27
N GLU A 72 13.01 -5.56 -11.45
CA GLU A 72 12.95 -6.96 -11.87
C GLU A 72 11.54 -7.38 -12.31
N LEU A 73 10.49 -6.92 -11.61
CA LEU A 73 9.11 -7.15 -12.03
C LEU A 73 8.80 -6.48 -13.38
N LEU A 74 9.29 -5.25 -13.58
CA LEU A 74 9.12 -4.52 -14.84
C LEU A 74 9.79 -5.25 -16.00
N GLU A 75 11.04 -5.70 -15.82
CA GLU A 75 11.79 -6.46 -16.83
C GLU A 75 11.02 -7.72 -17.23
N LEU A 76 10.58 -8.54 -16.26
CA LEU A 76 9.83 -9.76 -16.55
C LEU A 76 8.48 -9.51 -17.25
N LEU A 77 7.80 -8.40 -16.94
CA LEU A 77 6.56 -8.02 -17.62
C LEU A 77 6.83 -7.57 -19.07
N ILE A 78 7.92 -6.85 -19.33
CA ILE A 78 8.33 -6.46 -20.69
C ILE A 78 8.70 -7.71 -21.49
N ASP A 79 9.50 -8.61 -20.92
CA ASP A 79 9.87 -9.88 -21.56
C ASP A 79 8.62 -10.73 -21.87
N ARG A 80 7.65 -10.73 -20.96
CA ARG A 80 6.38 -11.43 -21.17
C ARG A 80 5.55 -10.84 -22.31
N PHE A 81 5.60 -9.53 -22.55
CA PHE A 81 4.92 -8.88 -23.67
C PHE A 81 5.49 -9.34 -25.04
N ASP A 82 6.80 -9.56 -25.09
CA ASP A 82 7.52 -9.93 -26.30
C ASP A 82 7.74 -11.46 -26.45
N CYS A 83 7.18 -12.26 -25.55
CA CYS A 83 7.41 -13.71 -25.49
C CYS A 83 7.23 -14.44 -26.84
N SER A 84 7.99 -15.52 -26.98
CA SER A 84 7.94 -16.43 -28.12
C SER A 84 6.96 -17.59 -27.85
N PRO A 85 6.37 -18.18 -28.90
CA PRO A 85 5.58 -19.41 -28.74
C PRO A 85 6.45 -20.51 -28.10
N PRO A 86 5.85 -21.41 -27.32
CA PRO A 86 6.54 -22.65 -26.92
C PRO A 86 6.92 -23.47 -28.16
N VAL A 87 7.71 -24.53 -27.99
CA VAL A 87 8.05 -25.45 -29.09
C VAL A 87 6.76 -26.06 -29.65
N LEU A 88 6.31 -25.54 -30.80
CA LEU A 88 5.01 -25.82 -31.41
C LEU A 88 5.19 -26.11 -32.90
N ASN A 89 4.25 -26.87 -33.48
CA ASN A 89 4.21 -27.08 -34.93
C ASN A 89 3.84 -25.77 -35.66
N ALA A 90 4.08 -25.69 -36.97
CA ALA A 90 3.85 -24.46 -37.76
C ALA A 90 2.42 -23.90 -37.61
N THR A 91 1.40 -24.75 -37.65
CA THR A 91 -0.01 -24.34 -37.49
C THR A 91 -0.31 -23.79 -36.09
N GLN A 92 0.18 -24.46 -35.04
CA GLN A 92 0.01 -24.03 -33.65
C GLN A 92 0.78 -22.73 -33.36
N THR A 93 1.92 -22.53 -34.02
CA THR A 93 2.68 -21.28 -33.95
C THR A 93 1.87 -20.11 -34.49
N THR A 94 1.23 -20.27 -35.64
CA THR A 94 0.36 -19.23 -36.21
C THR A 94 -0.83 -18.92 -35.31
N GLU A 95 -1.48 -19.94 -34.76
CA GLU A 95 -2.60 -19.77 -33.81
C GLU A 95 -2.16 -19.04 -32.54
N TRP A 96 -1.02 -19.42 -31.96
CA TRP A 96 -0.49 -18.75 -30.77
C TRP A 96 -0.17 -17.27 -31.03
N VAL A 97 0.45 -16.96 -32.16
CA VAL A 97 0.79 -15.57 -32.54
C VAL A 97 -0.47 -14.73 -32.77
N THR A 98 -1.53 -15.31 -33.34
CA THR A 98 -2.75 -14.58 -33.71
C THR A 98 -3.78 -14.49 -32.60
N GLN A 99 -3.84 -15.46 -31.69
CA GLN A 99 -4.88 -15.55 -30.66
C GLN A 99 -4.33 -15.42 -29.23
N THR A 100 -3.22 -16.09 -28.91
CA THR A 100 -2.70 -16.13 -27.54
C THR A 100 -1.84 -14.91 -27.20
N LYS A 101 -0.89 -14.54 -28.07
CA LYS A 101 0.04 -13.42 -27.83
C LYS A 101 -0.70 -12.08 -27.61
N PRO A 102 -1.73 -11.71 -28.38
CA PRO A 102 -2.47 -10.47 -28.13
C PRO A 102 -3.15 -10.43 -26.75
N LEU A 103 -3.67 -11.57 -26.27
CA LEU A 103 -4.26 -11.65 -24.93
C LEU A 103 -3.21 -11.45 -23.84
N ILE A 104 -2.02 -12.07 -23.98
CA ILE A 104 -0.91 -11.88 -23.03
C ILE A 104 -0.49 -10.40 -22.99
N ARG A 105 -0.34 -9.76 -24.16
CA ARG A 105 0.01 -8.33 -24.26
C ARG A 105 -0.98 -7.42 -23.55
N LEU A 106 -2.27 -7.66 -23.77
CA LEU A 106 -3.34 -6.94 -23.09
C LEU A 106 -3.31 -7.16 -21.57
N ARG A 107 -2.98 -8.37 -21.10
CA ARG A 107 -2.83 -8.66 -19.67
C ARG A 107 -1.65 -7.91 -19.07
N VAL A 108 -0.50 -7.89 -19.74
CA VAL A 108 0.69 -7.14 -19.30
C VAL A 108 0.35 -5.66 -19.15
N ILE A 109 -0.28 -5.04 -20.16
CA ILE A 109 -0.64 -3.61 -20.12
C ILE A 109 -1.62 -3.32 -18.96
N ASN A 110 -2.62 -4.17 -18.76
CA ASN A 110 -3.56 -4.01 -17.66
C ASN A 110 -2.92 -4.18 -16.28
N VAL A 111 -2.00 -5.14 -16.13
CA VAL A 111 -1.24 -5.34 -14.89
C VAL A 111 -0.36 -4.12 -14.60
N LEU A 112 0.37 -3.61 -15.59
CA LEU A 112 1.17 -2.39 -15.45
C LEU A 112 0.30 -1.19 -15.07
N LYS A 113 -0.86 -1.03 -15.72
CA LYS A 113 -1.83 0.02 -15.39
C LYS A 113 -2.28 -0.08 -13.93
N GLN A 114 -2.76 -1.25 -13.50
CA GLN A 114 -3.19 -1.48 -12.11
C GLN A 114 -2.04 -1.24 -11.12
N TRP A 115 -0.83 -1.70 -11.45
CA TRP A 115 0.35 -1.50 -10.64
C TRP A 115 0.61 -0.01 -10.44
N LEU A 116 0.67 0.78 -11.52
CA LEU A 116 0.88 2.22 -11.44
C LEU A 116 -0.28 2.96 -10.75
N GLU A 117 -1.54 2.59 -10.95
CA GLU A 117 -2.67 3.35 -10.39
C GLU A 117 -2.92 3.04 -8.91
N HIS A 118 -2.83 1.77 -8.53
CA HIS A 118 -3.34 1.30 -7.24
C HIS A 118 -2.27 0.72 -6.33
N PHE A 119 -1.23 0.11 -6.90
CA PHE A 119 -0.21 -0.63 -6.15
C PHE A 119 1.16 0.03 -6.08
N TRP A 120 1.34 1.19 -6.72
CA TRP A 120 2.59 1.92 -6.75
C TRP A 120 3.08 2.30 -5.35
N SER A 121 4.28 1.85 -5.03
CA SER A 121 4.97 2.14 -3.77
C SER A 121 6.49 2.19 -3.98
N GLU A 122 6.94 2.52 -5.19
CA GLU A 122 8.36 2.73 -5.46
C GLU A 122 8.86 3.97 -4.70
N PRO A 123 10.06 3.94 -4.10
CA PRO A 123 10.65 5.11 -3.47
C PRO A 123 10.94 6.19 -4.53
N GLU A 124 10.96 7.46 -4.13
CA GLU A 124 11.43 8.52 -5.02
C GLU A 124 12.95 8.40 -5.20
N GLY A 125 13.43 8.56 -6.44
CA GLY A 125 14.86 8.48 -6.74
C GLY A 125 15.17 8.18 -8.20
N ILE A 126 16.46 8.28 -8.53
CA ILE A 126 17.00 8.16 -9.90
C ILE A 126 16.62 6.80 -10.52
N ASP A 127 16.69 5.71 -9.74
CA ASP A 127 16.33 4.39 -10.24
C ASP A 127 14.84 4.27 -10.59
N THR A 128 13.97 4.88 -9.79
CA THR A 128 12.52 4.91 -10.05
C THR A 128 12.21 5.73 -11.30
N ASP A 129 12.87 6.88 -11.47
CA ASP A 129 12.71 7.70 -12.67
C ASP A 129 13.20 6.97 -13.92
N ARG A 130 14.35 6.27 -13.83
CA ARG A 130 14.87 5.41 -14.89
C ARG A 130 13.87 4.31 -15.26
N ASN A 131 13.28 3.63 -14.28
CA ASN A 131 12.27 2.60 -14.51
C ASN A 131 11.00 3.17 -15.17
N LEU A 132 10.56 4.38 -14.76
CA LEU A 132 9.43 5.07 -15.39
C LEU A 132 9.73 5.48 -16.84
N GLN A 133 10.96 5.91 -17.15
CA GLN A 133 11.40 6.21 -18.52
C GLN A 133 11.47 4.96 -19.40
N LEU A 134 11.97 3.84 -18.86
CA LEU A 134 11.96 2.55 -19.54
C LEU A 134 10.51 2.13 -19.85
N LEU A 135 9.63 2.23 -18.85
CA LEU A 135 8.20 1.93 -19.00
C LEU A 135 7.50 2.87 -20.00
N GLN A 136 7.88 4.15 -20.05
CA GLN A 136 7.39 5.09 -21.06
C GLN A 136 7.79 4.66 -22.48
N SER A 137 9.05 4.26 -22.67
CA SER A 137 9.57 3.80 -23.96
C SER A 137 8.87 2.52 -24.41
N PHE A 138 8.68 1.58 -23.48
CA PHE A 138 7.87 0.38 -23.69
C PHE A 138 6.42 0.72 -24.10
N ALA A 139 5.74 1.59 -23.34
CA ALA A 139 4.34 1.89 -23.60
C ALA A 139 4.12 2.63 -24.94
N LYS A 140 5.08 3.45 -25.40
CA LYS A 140 5.07 4.04 -26.75
C LYS A 140 5.12 2.94 -27.83
N ARG A 141 6.11 2.05 -27.75
CA ARG A 141 6.26 0.90 -28.65
C ARG A 141 5.03 -0.02 -28.65
N ALA A 142 4.41 -0.23 -27.49
CA ALA A 142 3.20 -1.04 -27.37
C ALA A 142 1.96 -0.36 -27.97
N THR A 143 1.89 0.97 -27.96
CA THR A 143 0.80 1.73 -28.58
C THR A 143 0.83 1.59 -30.11
N ASP A 144 2.03 1.65 -30.70
CA ASP A 144 2.22 1.44 -32.14
C ASP A 144 1.83 0.02 -32.59
N ALA A 145 1.90 -0.94 -31.66
CA ALA A 145 1.58 -2.35 -31.88
C ALA A 145 0.09 -2.72 -31.69
N THR A 146 -0.83 -1.75 -31.64
CA THR A 146 -2.31 -1.88 -31.59
C THR A 146 -2.97 -2.16 -30.22
N GLU A 147 -2.80 -1.27 -29.24
CA GLU A 147 -3.67 -1.26 -28.04
C GLU A 147 -4.08 0.15 -27.60
N THR A 148 -5.38 0.48 -27.68
CA THR A 148 -5.94 1.70 -27.09
C THR A 148 -5.67 1.80 -25.59
N SER A 149 -5.60 0.66 -24.88
CA SER A 149 -5.24 0.59 -23.46
C SER A 149 -3.81 1.08 -23.16
N ALA A 150 -2.87 0.99 -24.12
CA ALA A 150 -1.50 1.48 -23.94
C ALA A 150 -1.44 3.03 -23.85
N THR A 151 -2.38 3.73 -24.48
CA THR A 151 -2.47 5.21 -24.39
C THR A 151 -2.82 5.69 -22.98
N GLN A 152 -3.68 4.95 -22.28
CA GLN A 152 -4.03 5.23 -20.88
C GLN A 152 -2.82 4.99 -19.97
N LEU A 153 -2.08 3.90 -20.23
CA LEU A 153 -0.84 3.60 -19.52
C LEU A 153 0.19 4.73 -19.68
N LEU A 154 0.39 5.23 -20.90
CA LEU A 154 1.25 6.40 -21.17
C LEU A 154 0.83 7.65 -20.36
N THR A 155 -0.47 7.93 -20.31
CA THR A 155 -1.00 9.07 -19.55
C THR A 155 -0.68 8.96 -18.06
N ILE A 156 -0.79 7.75 -17.50
CA ILE A 156 -0.48 7.48 -16.09
C ILE A 156 1.02 7.66 -15.83
N ILE A 157 1.87 7.13 -16.71
CA ILE A 157 3.34 7.26 -16.61
C ILE A 157 3.77 8.72 -16.65
N GLN A 158 3.23 9.51 -17.59
CA GLN A 158 3.54 10.92 -17.72
C GLN A 158 3.15 11.73 -16.48
N ARG A 159 1.98 11.44 -15.90
CA ARG A 159 1.56 12.07 -14.63
C ARG A 159 2.55 11.76 -13.51
N ARG A 160 3.01 10.51 -13.40
CA ARG A 160 4.00 10.10 -12.39
C ARG A 160 5.36 10.77 -12.58
N LEU A 161 5.87 10.82 -13.81
CA LEU A 161 7.12 11.53 -14.14
C LEU A 161 7.04 13.03 -13.84
N ALA A 162 5.86 13.63 -13.94
CA ALA A 162 5.62 15.02 -13.57
C ALA A 162 5.41 15.23 -12.05
N GLY A 163 5.61 14.20 -11.22
CA GLY A 163 5.44 14.27 -9.76
C GLY A 163 4.00 14.25 -9.28
N PHE A 164 3.02 13.99 -10.16
CA PHE A 164 1.64 13.86 -9.76
C PHE A 164 1.33 12.43 -9.30
N ASP A 165 0.91 12.31 -8.06
CA ASP A 165 0.52 11.03 -7.50
C ASP A 165 -0.91 10.66 -7.90
N CYS A 166 -1.13 9.47 -8.45
CA CYS A 166 -2.46 9.01 -8.85
C CYS A 166 -3.39 8.72 -7.65
N LYS A 167 -2.87 8.82 -6.42
CA LYS A 167 -3.53 8.47 -5.16
C LYS A 167 -4.43 9.56 -4.58
N ARG A 168 -4.55 10.74 -5.20
CA ARG A 168 -5.48 11.76 -4.69
C ARG A 168 -6.91 11.27 -4.95
N ARG A 169 -7.45 10.49 -4.00
CA ARG A 169 -8.87 10.19 -3.91
C ARG A 169 -9.56 11.55 -3.91
N SER A 170 -10.12 11.93 -5.05
CA SER A 170 -11.09 13.01 -5.09
C SER A 170 -12.21 12.54 -4.19
N LEU A 171 -12.35 13.15 -3.01
CA LEU A 171 -13.50 12.94 -2.17
C LEU A 171 -14.67 13.50 -2.97
N SER A 172 -15.38 12.63 -3.70
CA SER A 172 -16.64 12.98 -4.31
C SER A 172 -17.54 13.46 -3.18
N SER A 173 -17.78 14.77 -3.16
CA SER A 173 -18.47 15.54 -2.13
C SER A 173 -19.62 14.76 -1.48
N ILE A 174 -19.35 14.14 -0.35
CA ILE A 174 -20.37 13.78 0.63
C ILE A 174 -20.76 15.12 1.27
N SER A 175 -22.06 15.38 1.41
CA SER A 175 -22.73 16.43 2.22
C SER A 175 -21.84 17.55 2.78
N THR A 176 -22.20 18.81 2.52
CA THR A 176 -21.48 20.00 3.02
C THR A 176 -21.02 19.82 4.48
N PRO A 177 -19.71 19.95 4.77
CA PRO A 177 -19.19 19.69 6.10
C PRO A 177 -19.84 20.64 7.13
N PRO A 178 -20.08 20.18 8.37
CA PRO A 178 -20.65 21.02 9.41
C PRO A 178 -19.76 22.23 9.67
N LYS A 179 -20.38 23.36 10.01
CA LYS A 179 -19.64 24.59 10.33
C LYS A 179 -18.74 24.37 11.56
N PRO A 180 -17.47 24.81 11.53
CA PRO A 180 -16.57 24.73 12.69
C PRO A 180 -17.11 25.49 13.90
N ILE A 181 -16.93 24.93 15.10
CA ILE A 181 -17.33 25.56 16.36
C ILE A 181 -16.12 26.25 16.98
N LEU A 182 -15.89 27.50 16.58
CA LEU A 182 -14.69 28.23 16.98
C LEU A 182 -14.84 28.88 18.38
N PRO A 183 -13.78 28.86 19.21
CA PRO A 183 -13.75 29.65 20.43
C PRO A 183 -13.68 31.15 20.09
N ARG A 184 -14.23 32.00 20.98
CA ARG A 184 -14.27 33.46 20.78
C ARG A 184 -12.89 34.12 20.59
N LYS A 185 -11.83 33.50 21.12
CA LYS A 185 -10.44 33.99 21.07
C LYS A 185 -9.51 32.83 20.71
N LEU A 186 -8.99 32.85 19.48
CA LEU A 186 -8.09 31.82 18.95
C LEU A 186 -6.64 31.99 19.44
N ASP A 187 -6.26 33.20 19.85
CA ASP A 187 -4.93 33.57 20.34
C ASP A 187 -4.66 33.08 21.78
N LYS A 188 -5.70 32.79 22.55
CA LYS A 188 -5.61 32.32 23.94
C LYS A 188 -6.59 31.19 24.20
N LEU A 189 -6.28 30.03 23.63
CA LEU A 189 -7.07 28.81 23.82
C LEU A 189 -7.01 28.37 25.29
N GLN A 190 -8.18 28.25 25.91
CA GLN A 190 -8.34 27.60 27.20
C GLN A 190 -9.11 26.31 26.95
N PHE A 191 -8.54 25.17 27.36
CA PHE A 191 -9.09 23.85 27.06
C PHE A 191 -10.59 23.74 27.38
N LEU A 192 -10.99 24.11 28.59
CA LEU A 192 -12.39 24.07 29.05
C LEU A 192 -13.36 25.01 28.29
N LYS A 193 -12.84 25.91 27.44
CA LYS A 193 -13.66 26.84 26.63
C LYS A 193 -13.83 26.39 25.19
N ILE A 194 -13.14 25.34 24.76
CA ILE A 194 -13.29 24.77 23.43
C ILE A 194 -14.47 23.79 23.50
N ASP A 195 -15.30 23.76 22.46
CA ASP A 195 -16.37 22.78 22.40
C ASP A 195 -15.81 21.35 22.27
N ALA A 196 -16.35 20.42 23.04
CA ALA A 196 -15.87 19.03 23.03
C ALA A 196 -15.99 18.39 21.64
N THR A 197 -17.02 18.77 20.88
CA THR A 197 -17.24 18.32 19.51
C THR A 197 -16.15 18.81 18.58
N GLU A 198 -15.70 20.06 18.75
CA GLU A 198 -14.64 20.61 17.90
C GLU A 198 -13.29 19.96 18.21
N ILE A 199 -12.97 19.72 19.49
CA ILE A 199 -11.76 18.94 19.86
C ILE A 199 -11.83 17.55 19.23
N ALA A 200 -12.96 16.86 19.35
CA ALA A 200 -13.15 15.53 18.79
C ALA A 200 -12.96 15.52 17.27
N ARG A 201 -13.55 16.48 16.54
CA ARG A 201 -13.39 16.64 15.09
C ARG A 201 -11.94 16.87 14.69
N GLN A 202 -11.26 17.81 15.34
CA GLN A 202 -9.87 18.14 14.98
C GLN A 202 -8.91 16.99 15.27
N LEU A 203 -9.04 16.32 16.43
CA LEU A 203 -8.25 15.10 16.72
C LEU A 203 -8.51 14.01 15.67
N THR A 204 -9.77 13.80 15.29
CA THR A 204 -10.14 12.81 14.27
C THR A 204 -9.55 13.15 12.90
N ILE A 205 -9.57 14.42 12.49
CA ILE A 205 -8.97 14.87 11.23
C ILE A 205 -7.45 14.64 11.24
N MET A 206 -6.77 14.99 12.34
CA MET A 206 -5.33 14.78 12.49
C MET A 206 -4.97 13.29 12.41
N GLU A 207 -5.69 12.44 13.15
CA GLU A 207 -5.47 11.00 13.13
C GLU A 207 -5.77 10.38 11.77
N ALA A 208 -6.88 10.77 11.13
CA ALA A 208 -7.25 10.31 9.79
C ALA A 208 -6.20 10.72 8.75
N HIS A 209 -5.62 11.92 8.88
CA HIS A 209 -4.54 12.38 8.02
C HIS A 209 -3.28 11.53 8.19
N ILE A 210 -2.89 11.20 9.42
CA ILE A 210 -1.72 10.36 9.70
C ILE A 210 -1.97 8.92 9.22
N PHE A 211 -3.13 8.35 9.56
CA PHE A 211 -3.53 7.02 9.14
C PHE A 211 -3.61 6.88 7.61
N GLY A 212 -4.13 7.90 6.92
CA GLY A 212 -4.24 7.94 5.47
C GLY A 212 -2.90 7.90 4.73
N LYS A 213 -1.78 8.19 5.40
CA LYS A 213 -0.43 8.08 4.82
C LYS A 213 0.15 6.68 4.91
N VAL A 214 -0.40 5.79 5.75
CA VAL A 214 0.13 4.43 5.94
C VAL A 214 0.12 3.66 4.61
N GLN A 215 1.30 3.23 4.17
CA GLN A 215 1.47 2.44 2.96
C GLN A 215 1.42 0.94 3.28
N ARG A 216 0.91 0.14 2.33
CA ARG A 216 0.82 -1.32 2.50
C ARG A 216 2.18 -1.97 2.78
N VAL A 217 3.25 -1.47 2.15
CA VAL A 217 4.62 -1.97 2.34
C VAL A 217 5.10 -1.86 3.80
N GLU A 218 4.59 -0.89 4.56
CA GLU A 218 4.91 -0.73 5.97
C GLU A 218 4.27 -1.83 6.84
N LEU A 219 3.15 -2.40 6.37
CA LEU A 219 2.42 -3.49 7.01
C LEU A 219 2.93 -4.88 6.59
N LEU A 220 3.86 -4.96 5.64
CA LEU A 220 4.44 -6.23 5.23
C LEU A 220 5.54 -6.65 6.20
N ASN A 221 5.68 -7.96 6.42
CA ASN A 221 6.77 -8.59 7.16
C ASN A 221 7.06 -7.94 8.53
N LYS A 222 6.03 -7.45 9.22
CA LYS A 222 6.15 -6.77 10.51
C LYS A 222 7.19 -5.64 10.46
N ASN A 223 7.29 -4.91 9.34
CA ASN A 223 8.29 -3.86 9.15
C ASN A 223 8.27 -2.80 10.27
N TRP A 224 7.10 -2.54 10.86
CA TRP A 224 6.97 -1.66 12.03
C TRP A 224 7.62 -2.17 13.32
N GLN A 225 7.89 -3.48 13.45
CA GLN A 225 8.54 -4.08 14.62
C GLN A 225 10.05 -4.27 14.47
N LYS A 226 10.57 -4.16 13.24
CA LYS A 226 12.00 -4.35 12.99
C LYS A 226 12.80 -3.21 13.63
N LYS A 227 13.93 -3.59 14.26
CA LYS A 227 14.87 -2.62 14.82
C LYS A 227 15.58 -1.89 13.68
N GLU A 228 15.67 -0.58 13.78
CA GLU A 228 16.43 0.23 12.82
C GLU A 228 17.92 0.04 13.08
N GLY A 229 18.66 -0.33 12.02
CA GLY A 229 20.11 -0.19 12.03
C GLY A 229 20.48 1.27 11.77
N SER A 230 21.60 1.74 12.31
CA SER A 230 22.05 3.15 12.25
C SER A 230 22.22 3.71 10.83
N SER A 231 22.21 2.87 9.80
CA SER A 231 22.42 3.22 8.39
C SER A 231 21.29 2.78 7.45
N ALA A 232 20.23 2.14 7.96
CA ALA A 232 19.13 1.64 7.13
C ALA A 232 17.96 2.63 7.08
N PRO A 233 17.28 2.80 5.93
CA PRO A 233 16.09 3.63 5.83
C PRO A 233 14.96 3.11 6.73
N GLU A 234 14.18 4.03 7.30
CA GLU A 234 13.01 3.71 8.14
C GLU A 234 11.97 2.94 7.33
N LEU A 235 11.68 1.70 7.72
CA LEU A 235 10.83 0.77 6.95
C LEU A 235 9.32 1.05 7.08
N ALA A 236 8.91 1.72 8.15
CA ALA A 236 7.50 1.94 8.49
C ALA A 236 7.23 3.34 9.09
N PRO A 237 7.61 4.42 8.39
CA PRO A 237 7.60 5.77 8.94
C PRO A 237 6.20 6.27 9.31
N ASN A 238 5.16 5.94 8.53
CA ASN A 238 3.80 6.43 8.78
C ASN A 238 3.12 5.62 9.90
N ILE A 239 3.38 4.31 9.99
CA ILE A 239 2.92 3.52 11.15
C ILE A 239 3.57 4.05 12.43
N ARG A 240 4.88 4.30 12.41
CA ARG A 240 5.61 4.86 13.56
C ARG A 240 5.12 6.27 13.91
N ALA A 241 4.80 7.10 12.93
CA ALA A 241 4.17 8.40 13.15
C ALA A 241 2.79 8.26 13.82
N SER A 242 1.98 7.29 13.40
CA SER A 242 0.68 7.00 14.04
C SER A 242 0.83 6.56 15.50
N ILE A 243 1.77 5.67 15.79
CA ILE A 243 2.09 5.23 17.16
C ILE A 243 2.58 6.43 18.00
N ARG A 244 3.49 7.23 17.46
CA ARG A 244 4.02 8.43 18.14
C ARG A 244 2.90 9.42 18.47
N TYR A 245 1.99 9.66 17.53
CA TYR A 245 0.84 10.53 17.75
C TYR A 245 -0.06 10.00 18.86
N SER A 246 -0.38 8.71 18.88
CA SER A 246 -1.20 8.10 19.94
C SER A 246 -0.55 8.24 21.33
N ASN A 247 0.76 8.04 21.41
CA ASN A 247 1.52 8.24 22.65
C ASN A 247 1.52 9.71 23.08
N GLN A 248 1.73 10.64 22.14
CA GLN A 248 1.67 12.08 22.41
C GLN A 248 0.30 12.51 22.91
N LEU A 249 -0.78 12.00 22.30
CA LEU A 249 -2.15 12.29 22.74
C LEU A 249 -2.40 11.79 24.16
N SER A 250 -1.99 10.56 24.46
CA SER A 250 -2.13 9.98 25.81
C SER A 250 -1.34 10.79 26.86
N ASN A 251 -0.11 11.17 26.53
CA ASN A 251 0.72 12.01 27.39
C ASN A 251 0.16 13.41 27.57
N TRP A 252 -0.42 14.01 26.51
CA TRP A 252 -1.08 15.31 26.58
C TRP A 252 -2.28 15.28 27.52
N VAL A 253 -3.13 14.24 27.42
CA VAL A 253 -4.25 14.03 28.33
C VAL A 253 -3.78 13.91 29.78
N GLY A 254 -2.76 13.09 30.05
CA GLY A 254 -2.19 12.95 31.39
C GLY A 254 -1.62 14.27 31.92
N THR A 255 -0.84 14.98 31.11
CA THR A 255 -0.25 16.28 31.47
C THR A 255 -1.33 17.31 31.80
N LEU A 256 -2.39 17.38 30.99
CA LEU A 256 -3.49 18.32 31.17
C LEU A 256 -4.21 18.12 32.51
N ILE A 257 -4.41 16.86 32.91
CA ILE A 257 -5.04 16.53 34.20
C ILE A 257 -4.08 16.84 35.36
N LEU A 258 -2.81 16.46 35.25
CA LEU A 258 -1.85 16.54 36.35
C LEU A 258 -1.33 17.97 36.60
N THR A 259 -1.40 18.84 35.59
CA THR A 259 -0.97 20.25 35.71
C THR A 259 -1.99 21.11 36.47
N GLU A 260 -3.26 20.70 36.53
CA GLU A 260 -4.30 21.40 37.29
C GLU A 260 -4.24 21.04 38.79
N SER A 261 -3.79 22.00 39.60
CA SER A 261 -3.66 21.85 41.04
C SER A 261 -4.99 21.93 41.80
N ASP A 262 -5.95 22.70 41.28
CA ASP A 262 -7.27 22.85 41.88
C ASP A 262 -8.16 21.63 41.60
N LEU A 263 -8.67 20.99 42.66
CA LEU A 263 -9.46 19.76 42.56
C LEU A 263 -10.73 19.93 41.73
N LYS A 264 -11.41 21.07 41.87
CA LYS A 264 -12.67 21.33 41.18
C LYS A 264 -12.43 21.52 39.67
N LYS A 265 -11.42 22.31 39.30
CA LYS A 265 -11.00 22.49 37.89
C LYS A 265 -10.48 21.20 37.29
N ARG A 266 -9.68 20.42 38.02
CA ARG A 266 -9.19 19.11 37.54
C ARG A 266 -10.34 18.16 37.25
N THR A 267 -11.38 18.13 38.10
CA THR A 267 -12.60 17.35 37.85
C THR A 267 -13.32 17.81 36.59
N GLN A 268 -13.40 19.13 36.35
CA GLN A 268 -13.98 19.67 35.11
C GLN A 268 -13.18 19.28 33.86
N VAL A 269 -11.83 19.28 33.94
CA VAL A 269 -10.96 18.84 32.84
C VAL A 269 -11.21 17.38 32.50
N ILE A 270 -11.25 16.51 33.51
CA ILE A 270 -11.56 15.08 33.32
C ILE A 270 -12.95 14.91 32.68
N GLY A 271 -13.97 15.58 33.22
CA GLY A 271 -15.33 15.51 32.66
C GLY A 271 -15.40 15.99 31.21
N HIS A 272 -14.67 17.06 30.87
CA HIS A 272 -14.60 17.56 29.50
C HIS A 272 -13.90 16.58 28.56
N LEU A 273 -12.79 15.95 28.99
CA LEU A 273 -12.10 14.89 28.23
C LEU A 273 -13.00 13.67 27.98
N VAL A 274 -13.80 13.26 28.97
CA VAL A 274 -14.79 12.19 28.80
C VAL A 274 -15.84 12.57 27.75
N ASN A 275 -16.32 13.81 27.76
CA ASN A 275 -17.24 14.29 26.72
C ASN A 275 -16.60 14.27 25.33
N VAL A 276 -15.34 14.70 25.21
CA VAL A 276 -14.58 14.60 23.95
C VAL A 276 -14.51 13.15 23.49
N ALA A 277 -14.16 12.21 24.37
CA ALA A 277 -14.08 10.78 24.03
C ALA A 277 -15.45 10.21 23.58
N ASN A 278 -16.54 10.54 24.29
CA ASN A 278 -17.88 10.13 23.92
C ASN A 278 -18.29 10.64 22.53
N VAL A 279 -17.96 11.89 22.20
CA VAL A 279 -18.23 12.43 20.87
C VAL A 279 -17.41 11.69 19.81
N ARG A 280 -16.14 11.39 20.08
CA ARG A 280 -15.28 10.61 19.16
C ARG A 280 -15.81 9.20 18.88
N CYS A 281 -16.47 8.56 19.83
CA CYS A 281 -17.09 7.24 19.61
C CYS A 281 -18.34 7.27 18.72
N ASN A 282 -18.93 8.45 18.50
CA ASN A 282 -20.19 8.63 17.78
C ASN A 282 -20.02 9.35 16.43
N ILE A 283 -18.80 9.68 16.02
CA ILE A 283 -18.44 10.28 14.72
C ILE A 283 -17.75 9.21 13.87
#